data_AF-A0A7X9HUJ7-F1
#
_entry.id   AF-A0A7X9HUJ7-F1
#
_cell.length_a   1.000
_cell.length_b   1.000
_cell.length_c   1.000
_cell.angle_alpha   90.00
_cell.angle_beta   90.00
_cell.angle_gamma   90.00
#
_symmetry.space_group_name_H-M   'P 1'
#
loop_
_entity.id
_entity.type
_entity.pdbx_description
1 polymer ?
#
loop_
_entity_poly.entity_id
_entity_poly.type
_entity_poly.pdbx_seq_one_letter_code
_entity_poly.pdbx_strand_id
1 'polypeptide(L)'
;MSRVMIPDWEYKERVKKAAKLAGEKGLDIFLVNSNEADYANARYFSGFWPLFERAGVAITPEGEAALIVGPESVIFASDVSRIERIFTSLDYRESADPSYPEAKTSTYKDIFNALGVKGENIKIGIGSFLDTNAVSVKKQNCWKSFICSGYT
;
A
#
# COMPACT_ATOMS: atom_id res chain seq x y z
N MET A 1 -25.86 -5.10 -22.64
CA MET A 1 -25.99 -4.21 -21.46
C MET A 1 -24.59 -3.79 -21.05
N SER A 2 -24.36 -2.51 -20.78
CA SER A 2 -23.10 -2.07 -20.17
C SER A 2 -22.98 -2.65 -18.76
N ARG A 3 -21.85 -3.28 -18.44
CA ARG A 3 -21.58 -3.81 -17.10
C ARG A 3 -21.65 -2.68 -16.08
N VAL A 4 -22.42 -2.84 -15.01
CA VAL A 4 -22.41 -1.89 -13.88
C VAL A 4 -21.06 -2.03 -13.18
N MET A 5 -20.30 -0.95 -13.12
CA MET A 5 -18.97 -0.92 -12.52
C MET A 5 -18.66 0.48 -11.98
N ILE A 6 -17.80 0.53 -10.97
CA ILE A 6 -17.21 1.78 -10.50
C ILE A 6 -16.30 2.30 -11.62
N PRO A 7 -16.45 3.55 -12.05
CA PRO A 7 -15.64 4.10 -13.13
C PRO A 7 -14.20 4.37 -12.67
N ASP A 8 -13.23 4.20 -13.57
CA ASP A 8 -11.80 4.27 -13.22
C ASP A 8 -11.36 5.65 -12.71
N TRP A 9 -12.05 6.73 -13.14
CA TRP A 9 -11.78 8.08 -12.66
C TRP A 9 -12.05 8.23 -11.15
N GLU A 10 -12.99 7.46 -10.59
CA GLU A 10 -13.34 7.55 -9.18
C GLU A 10 -12.18 7.08 -8.29
N TYR A 11 -11.47 6.02 -8.69
CA TYR A 11 -10.28 5.54 -7.98
C TYR A 11 -9.18 6.60 -7.94
N LYS A 12 -8.97 7.31 -9.06
CA LYS A 12 -8.02 8.43 -9.15
C LYS A 12 -8.43 9.58 -8.22
N GLU A 13 -9.73 9.88 -8.10
CA GLU A 13 -10.20 10.89 -7.14
C GLU A 13 -10.01 10.48 -5.68
N ARG A 14 -10.23 9.19 -5.35
CA ARG A 14 -9.99 8.65 -3.99
C ARG A 14 -8.54 8.83 -3.59
N VAL A 15 -7.60 8.50 -4.47
CA VAL A 15 -6.16 8.71 -4.26
C VAL A 15 -5.85 10.19 -4.05
N LYS A 16 -6.38 11.08 -4.91
CA LYS A 16 -6.16 12.54 -4.77
C LYS A 16 -6.65 13.10 -3.43
N LYS A 17 -7.81 12.65 -2.95
CA LYS A 17 -8.36 13.06 -1.65
C LYS A 17 -7.45 12.60 -0.50
N ALA A 18 -6.97 11.35 -0.54
CA ALA A 18 -6.04 10.83 0.46
C ALA A 18 -4.68 11.55 0.42
N ALA A 19 -4.14 11.79 -0.77
CA ALA A 19 -2.88 12.53 -0.97
C ALA A 19 -2.95 13.94 -0.37
N LYS A 20 -4.05 14.67 -0.60
CA LYS A 20 -4.28 15.99 -0.01
C LYS A 20 -4.21 15.94 1.53
N LEU A 21 -4.92 14.98 2.14
CA LEU A 21 -4.92 14.80 3.60
C LEU A 21 -3.54 14.39 4.15
N ALA A 22 -2.78 13.59 3.39
CA ALA A 22 -1.42 13.21 3.74
C ALA A 22 -0.49 14.44 3.75
N GLY A 23 -0.60 15.31 2.73
CA GLY A 23 0.13 16.57 2.65
C GLY A 23 -0.23 17.54 3.79
N GLU A 24 -1.51 17.69 4.11
CA GLU A 24 -1.98 18.51 5.25
C GLU A 24 -1.41 18.04 6.60
N LYS A 25 -1.15 16.74 6.74
CA LYS A 25 -0.52 16.14 7.92
C LYS A 25 1.02 16.14 7.88
N GLY A 26 1.62 16.66 6.81
CA GLY A 26 3.08 16.69 6.63
C GLY A 26 3.72 15.30 6.54
N LEU A 27 3.01 14.33 5.98
CA LEU A 27 3.50 12.99 5.71
C LEU A 27 4.19 12.95 4.34
N ASP A 28 5.22 12.12 4.20
CA ASP A 28 5.87 11.86 2.91
C ASP A 28 5.20 10.67 2.19
N ILE A 29 4.68 9.71 2.97
CA ILE A 29 3.91 8.57 2.48
C ILE A 29 2.72 8.32 3.41
N PHE A 30 1.54 8.10 2.84
CA PHE A 30 0.43 7.45 3.50
C PHE A 30 0.37 5.99 3.04
N LEU A 31 0.58 5.06 3.97
CA LEU A 31 0.55 3.63 3.72
C LEU A 31 -0.67 3.02 4.40
N VAL A 32 -1.57 2.43 3.63
CA VAL A 32 -2.70 1.66 4.15
C VAL A 32 -2.49 0.19 3.89
N ASN A 33 -2.86 -0.65 4.87
CA ASN A 33 -2.75 -2.09 4.77
C ASN A 33 -4.11 -2.76 4.81
N SER A 34 -4.16 -3.97 4.24
CA SER A 34 -5.31 -4.85 4.19
C SER A 34 -4.86 -6.30 4.18
N ASN A 35 -5.79 -7.18 4.56
CA ASN A 35 -5.66 -8.63 4.42
C ASN A 35 -6.96 -9.20 3.82
N GLU A 36 -7.04 -10.52 3.68
CA GLU A 36 -8.23 -11.22 3.17
C GLU A 36 -9.51 -10.85 3.93
N ALA A 37 -9.46 -10.81 5.26
CA ALA A 37 -10.60 -10.56 6.13
C ALA A 37 -10.97 -9.07 6.21
N ASP A 38 -9.98 -8.18 6.18
CA ASP A 38 -10.15 -6.72 6.14
C ASP A 38 -9.47 -6.12 4.89
N TYR A 39 -10.18 -6.23 3.78
CA TYR A 39 -9.72 -5.83 2.46
C TYR A 39 -10.09 -4.39 2.09
N ALA A 40 -10.83 -3.69 2.96
CA ALA A 40 -11.54 -2.48 2.59
C ALA A 40 -10.60 -1.39 2.07
N ASN A 41 -9.46 -1.18 2.72
CA ASN A 41 -8.51 -0.12 2.35
C ASN A 41 -7.84 -0.38 1.00
N ALA A 42 -7.21 -1.54 0.82
CA ALA A 42 -6.57 -1.86 -0.46
C ALA A 42 -7.58 -1.87 -1.60
N ARG A 43 -8.77 -2.46 -1.39
CA ARG A 43 -9.84 -2.49 -2.40
C ARG A 43 -10.41 -1.12 -2.69
N TYR A 44 -10.50 -0.24 -1.71
CA TYR A 44 -11.02 1.11 -1.90
C TYR A 44 -10.16 1.94 -2.84
N PHE A 45 -8.83 1.85 -2.74
CA PHE A 45 -7.92 2.64 -3.59
C PHE A 45 -7.54 1.94 -4.90
N SER A 46 -7.41 0.62 -4.88
CA SER A 46 -6.90 -0.12 -6.04
C SER A 46 -7.95 -0.98 -6.74
N GLY A 47 -9.07 -1.33 -6.10
CA GLY A 47 -10.00 -2.34 -6.61
C GLY A 47 -9.54 -3.79 -6.39
N PHE A 48 -8.30 -4.01 -5.95
CA PHE A 48 -7.75 -5.32 -5.61
C PHE A 48 -8.21 -5.79 -4.23
N TRP A 49 -8.62 -7.06 -4.13
CA TRP A 49 -8.90 -7.75 -2.87
C TRP A 49 -7.83 -8.84 -2.69
N PRO A 50 -6.96 -8.74 -1.67
CA PRO A 50 -6.02 -9.82 -1.36
C PRO A 50 -6.74 -11.11 -0.94
N LEU A 51 -6.31 -12.26 -1.45
CA LEU A 51 -6.94 -13.56 -1.15
C LEU A 51 -6.11 -14.41 -0.17
N PHE A 52 -4.82 -14.61 -0.45
CA PHE A 52 -3.95 -15.47 0.36
C PHE A 52 -2.89 -14.67 1.13
N GLU A 53 -2.72 -13.41 0.75
CA GLU A 53 -1.61 -12.55 1.15
C GLU A 53 -2.13 -11.27 1.81
N ARG A 54 -1.21 -10.37 2.17
CA ARG A 54 -1.57 -9.00 2.53
C ARG A 54 -1.47 -8.10 1.30
N ALA A 55 -2.13 -6.95 1.36
CA ALA A 55 -1.95 -5.90 0.38
C ALA A 55 -1.75 -4.55 1.05
N GLY A 56 -0.96 -3.70 0.42
CA GLY A 56 -0.72 -2.32 0.84
C GLY A 56 -0.98 -1.35 -0.29
N VAL A 57 -1.44 -0.15 0.03
CA VAL A 57 -1.45 0.96 -0.93
C VAL A 57 -0.64 2.10 -0.34
N ALA A 58 0.44 2.48 -1.02
CA ALA A 58 1.26 3.64 -0.68
C ALA A 58 0.81 4.81 -1.53
N ILE A 59 0.56 5.96 -0.91
CA ILE A 59 0.11 7.20 -1.55
C ILE A 59 1.02 8.34 -1.12
N THR A 60 1.52 9.12 -2.08
CA THR A 60 2.32 10.32 -1.80
C THR A 60 1.43 11.58 -1.75
N PRO A 61 1.87 12.68 -1.11
CA PRO A 61 1.18 13.97 -1.16
C PRO A 61 0.97 14.53 -2.57
N GLU A 62 1.84 14.17 -3.51
CA GLU A 62 1.78 14.59 -4.92
C GLU A 62 0.68 13.85 -5.70
N GLY A 63 0.03 12.86 -5.10
CA GLY A 63 -1.05 12.08 -5.72
C GLY A 63 -0.58 10.84 -6.46
N GLU A 64 0.68 10.44 -6.29
CA GLU A 64 1.21 9.19 -6.81
C GLU A 64 0.79 8.03 -5.90
N ALA A 65 0.44 6.88 -6.48
CA ALA A 65 0.06 5.71 -5.71
C ALA A 65 0.67 4.43 -6.26
N ALA A 66 0.96 3.49 -5.36
CA ALA A 66 1.42 2.14 -5.68
C ALA A 66 0.65 1.10 -4.88
N LEU A 67 0.28 0.01 -5.55
CA LEU A 67 -0.24 -1.20 -4.93
C LEU A 67 0.94 -2.12 -4.61
N ILE A 68 1.00 -2.62 -3.38
CA ILE A 68 2.02 -3.54 -2.90
C ILE A 68 1.32 -4.86 -2.58
N VAL A 69 1.82 -5.94 -3.16
CA VAL A 69 1.26 -7.28 -2.98
C VAL A 69 2.37 -8.28 -2.67
N GLY A 70 1.99 -9.44 -2.16
CA GLY A 70 2.93 -10.55 -2.03
C GLY A 70 3.27 -11.21 -3.38
N PRO A 71 4.26 -12.12 -3.40
CA PRO A 71 4.75 -12.79 -4.60
C PRO A 71 3.71 -13.49 -5.46
N GLU A 72 2.64 -14.01 -4.87
CA GLU A 72 1.66 -14.83 -5.60
C GLU A 72 0.56 -14.00 -6.26
N SER A 73 0.33 -12.79 -5.77
CA SER A 73 -0.82 -11.97 -6.16
C SER A 73 -0.58 -11.05 -7.36
N VAL A 74 0.63 -10.96 -7.90
CA VAL A 74 1.01 -9.95 -8.91
C VAL A 74 0.18 -10.02 -10.20
N ILE A 75 -0.03 -11.23 -10.72
CA ILE A 75 -0.78 -11.45 -11.96
C ILE A 75 -2.23 -11.03 -11.77
N PHE A 76 -2.87 -11.52 -10.71
CA PHE A 76 -4.25 -11.17 -10.39
C PHE A 76 -4.41 -9.67 -10.10
N ALA A 77 -3.49 -9.08 -9.36
CA ALA A 77 -3.47 -7.64 -9.10
C ALA A 77 -3.39 -6.82 -10.40
N SER A 78 -2.60 -7.26 -11.38
CA SER A 78 -2.47 -6.59 -12.67
C SER A 78 -3.77 -6.61 -13.48
N ASP A 79 -4.58 -7.65 -13.34
CA ASP A 79 -5.86 -7.78 -14.05
C ASP A 79 -6.97 -6.90 -13.46
N VAL A 80 -6.96 -6.69 -12.14
CA VAL A 80 -8.09 -6.04 -11.43
C VAL A 80 -7.79 -4.65 -10.90
N SER A 81 -6.51 -4.31 -10.70
CA SER A 81 -6.11 -3.04 -10.10
C SER A 81 -6.44 -1.85 -11.00
N ARG A 82 -6.78 -0.73 -10.38
CA ARG A 82 -6.88 0.61 -10.98
C ARG A 82 -5.67 1.48 -10.70
N ILE A 83 -4.70 0.94 -9.97
CA ILE A 83 -3.36 1.49 -9.79
C ILE A 83 -2.41 0.72 -10.70
N GLU A 84 -1.75 1.44 -11.61
CA GLU A 84 -0.83 0.86 -12.62
C GLU A 84 0.51 0.43 -12.01
N ARG A 85 0.98 1.13 -10.96
CA ARG A 85 2.24 0.80 -10.29
C ARG A 85 2.00 -0.29 -9.25
N ILE A 86 2.33 -1.53 -9.62
CA ILE A 86 2.20 -2.71 -8.76
C ILE A 86 3.59 -3.22 -8.40
N PHE A 87 3.85 -3.41 -7.11
CA PHE A 87 5.10 -3.94 -6.59
C PHE A 87 4.87 -5.22 -5.81
N THR A 88 5.82 -6.12 -5.95
CA THR A 88 5.89 -7.38 -5.21
C THR A 88 6.81 -7.21 -4.02
N SER A 89 6.37 -7.55 -2.80
CA SER A 89 7.23 -7.45 -1.62
C SER A 89 7.06 -8.63 -0.68
N LEU A 90 8.16 -9.13 -0.13
CA LEU A 90 8.14 -10.18 0.90
C LEU A 90 7.47 -9.71 2.20
N ASP A 91 7.39 -8.41 2.45
CA ASP A 91 6.69 -7.88 3.63
C ASP A 91 5.16 -8.14 3.59
N TYR A 92 4.64 -8.44 2.39
CA TYR A 92 3.24 -8.73 2.13
C TYR A 92 2.98 -10.21 1.80
N ARG A 93 3.99 -11.09 1.96
CA ARG A 93 3.83 -12.53 1.74
C ARG A 93 2.79 -13.15 2.68
N GLU A 94 2.32 -14.33 2.30
CA GLU A 94 1.35 -15.11 3.08
C GLU A 94 1.82 -15.40 4.51
N SER A 95 0.89 -15.79 5.38
CA SER A 95 1.16 -16.06 6.79
C SER A 95 2.02 -17.29 7.06
N ALA A 96 2.18 -18.19 6.08
CA ALA A 96 3.09 -19.33 6.18
C ALA A 96 4.59 -18.93 6.15
N ASP A 97 4.88 -17.66 5.87
CA ASP A 97 6.21 -17.06 5.87
C ASP A 97 7.24 -17.74 4.93
N PRO A 98 6.87 -18.13 3.68
CA PRO A 98 7.77 -18.78 2.74
C PRO A 98 8.97 -17.89 2.36
N SER A 99 10.14 -18.52 2.18
CA SER A 99 11.42 -17.82 1.98
C SER A 99 11.61 -17.20 0.58
N TYR A 100 10.96 -17.77 -0.46
CA TYR A 100 11.07 -17.33 -1.87
C TYR A 100 12.50 -16.91 -2.32
N PRO A 101 13.50 -17.80 -2.24
CA PRO A 101 14.90 -17.45 -2.52
C PRO A 101 15.16 -16.96 -3.95
N GLU A 102 14.31 -17.34 -4.92
CA GLU A 102 14.47 -16.95 -6.33
C GLU A 102 13.56 -15.77 -6.74
N ALA A 103 12.65 -15.32 -5.86
CA ALA A 103 11.74 -14.24 -6.21
C ALA A 103 12.42 -12.88 -6.10
N LYS A 104 12.40 -12.12 -7.20
CA LYS A 104 12.78 -10.70 -7.17
C LYS A 104 11.64 -9.91 -6.54
N THR A 105 11.90 -9.36 -5.36
CA THR A 105 10.93 -8.55 -4.61
C THR A 105 11.52 -7.18 -4.32
N SER A 106 10.63 -6.19 -4.18
CA SER A 106 10.94 -4.81 -3.85
C SER A 106 10.88 -4.59 -2.34
N THR A 107 11.83 -3.79 -1.85
CA THR A 107 11.78 -3.28 -0.48
C THR A 107 10.91 -2.02 -0.43
N TYR A 108 10.48 -1.61 0.77
CA TYR A 108 9.82 -0.31 0.95
C TYR A 108 10.63 0.86 0.39
N LYS A 109 11.96 0.82 0.50
CA LYS A 109 12.84 1.86 -0.05
C LYS A 109 12.75 1.93 -1.58
N ASP A 110 12.72 0.78 -2.26
CA ASP A 110 12.60 0.73 -3.72
C ASP A 110 11.24 1.27 -4.17
N ILE A 111 10.17 0.89 -3.46
CA ILE A 111 8.81 1.32 -3.73
C ILE A 111 8.68 2.85 -3.55
N PHE A 112 9.17 3.39 -2.43
CA PHE A 112 9.09 4.82 -2.15
C PHE A 112 9.96 5.64 -3.10
N ASN A 113 11.15 5.15 -3.45
CA ASN A 113 11.99 5.77 -4.46
C ASN A 113 11.29 5.83 -5.83
N ALA A 114 10.58 4.77 -6.22
CA ALA A 114 9.80 4.73 -7.45
C ALA A 114 8.60 5.67 -7.44
N LEU A 115 8.09 6.01 -6.25
CA LEU A 115 7.08 7.05 -6.03
C LEU A 115 7.67 8.47 -5.93
N GLY A 116 8.99 8.63 -6.04
CA GLY A 116 9.67 9.92 -5.97
C GLY A 116 10.07 10.37 -4.56
N VAL A 117 9.76 9.57 -3.53
CA VAL A 117 10.11 9.86 -2.14
C VAL A 117 11.51 9.31 -1.85
N LYS A 118 12.46 10.22 -1.59
CA LYS A 118 13.88 9.90 -1.35
C LYS A 118 14.34 10.54 -0.05
N GLY A 119 15.27 9.89 0.63
CA GLY A 119 15.88 10.40 1.86
C GLY A 119 15.98 9.31 2.93
N GLU A 120 16.45 9.69 4.11
CA GLU A 120 16.62 8.78 5.25
C GLU A 120 15.54 8.97 6.32
N ASN A 121 14.90 10.15 6.36
CA ASN A 121 13.89 10.53 7.35
C ASN A 121 12.51 10.65 6.69
N ILE A 122 11.93 9.53 6.26
CA ILE A 122 10.61 9.47 5.63
C ILE A 122 9.52 9.41 6.71
N LYS A 123 8.56 10.34 6.68
CA LYS A 123 7.37 10.36 7.54
C LYS A 123 6.27 9.51 6.92
N ILE A 124 6.05 8.34 7.50
CA ILE A 124 5.03 7.39 7.03
C ILE A 124 3.83 7.46 7.97
N GLY A 125 2.67 7.82 7.43
CA GLY A 125 1.38 7.64 8.13
C GLY A 125 0.82 6.28 7.83
N ILE A 126 0.40 5.54 8.86
CA ILE A 126 -0.15 4.19 8.71
C ILE A 126 -1.67 4.25 8.88
N GLY A 127 -2.41 3.81 7.85
CA GLY A 127 -3.82 3.47 7.96
C GLY A 127 -4.01 1.97 8.14
N SER A 128 -5.04 1.60 8.90
CA SER A 128 -5.30 0.22 9.35
C SER A 128 -4.16 -0.39 10.14
N PHE A 129 -3.95 0.15 11.35
CA PHE A 129 -2.92 -0.36 12.26
C PHE A 129 -3.15 -1.84 12.61
N LEU A 130 -4.40 -2.30 12.69
CA LEU A 130 -4.75 -3.70 12.99
C LEU A 130 -4.32 -4.66 11.88
N ASP A 131 -4.35 -4.22 10.62
CA ASP A 131 -3.92 -5.03 9.48
C ASP A 131 -2.41 -4.96 9.22
N THR A 132 -1.73 -4.05 9.91
CA THR A 132 -0.29 -3.85 9.79
C THR A 132 0.44 -4.85 10.68
N ASN A 133 1.11 -5.82 10.05
CA ASN A 133 1.85 -6.85 10.79
C ASN A 133 3.08 -6.25 11.54
N ALA A 134 3.49 -6.92 12.62
CA ALA A 134 4.62 -6.47 13.45
C ALA A 134 5.95 -6.35 12.67
N VAL A 135 6.10 -7.12 11.59
CA VAL A 135 7.27 -7.07 10.70
C VAL A 135 7.31 -5.75 9.91
N SER A 136 6.17 -5.34 9.35
CA SER A 136 6.02 -4.06 8.65
C SER A 136 6.22 -2.90 9.61
N VAL A 137 5.63 -2.97 10.81
CA VAL A 137 5.84 -1.95 11.86
C VAL A 137 7.32 -1.85 12.26
N LYS A 138 8.02 -2.98 12.47
CA LYS A 138 9.46 -2.97 12.84
C LYS A 138 10.34 -2.35 11.75
N LYS A 139 10.12 -2.72 10.48
CA LYS A 139 10.91 -2.21 9.36
C LYS A 139 10.66 -0.72 9.10
N GLN A 140 9.43 -0.26 9.33
CA GLN A 140 9.06 1.16 9.24
C GLN A 140 9.58 1.96 10.44
N ASN A 141 9.66 1.36 11.63
CA ASN A 141 10.25 1.97 12.83
C ASN A 141 11.76 2.21 12.75
N CYS A 142 12.46 1.61 11.78
CA CYS A 142 13.85 1.99 11.47
C CYS A 142 13.94 3.35 10.76
N TRP A 143 12.82 3.90 10.27
CA TRP A 143 12.70 5.16 9.54
C TRP A 143 11.80 6.12 10.36
N LYS A 144 12.31 6.66 11.47
CA LYS A 144 11.46 7.38 12.43
C LYS A 144 11.10 8.81 12.01
N SER A 145 9.80 9.05 11.84
CA SER A 145 9.03 10.06 12.58
C SER A 145 7.55 9.68 12.53
N PHE A 146 7.07 9.03 13.59
CA PHE A 146 5.73 8.46 13.69
C PHE A 146 4.73 9.53 14.17
N ILE A 147 3.75 9.89 13.34
CA ILE A 147 2.53 10.57 13.81
C ILE A 147 1.43 9.52 13.79
N CYS A 148 1.30 8.80 14.91
CA CYS A 148 0.10 8.02 15.17
C CYS A 148 -1.01 9.04 15.45
N SER A 149 -1.93 9.29 14.52
CA SER A 149 -3.13 10.05 14.88
C SER A 149 -3.98 9.16 15.78
N GLY A 150 -3.77 9.30 17.08
CA GLY A 150 -4.55 8.63 18.10
C GLY A 150 -6.03 8.93 17.90
N TYR A 151 -6.83 7.89 18.03
CA TYR A 151 -8.20 8.03 18.47
C TYR A 151 -8.16 8.72 19.85
N THR A 152 -8.65 9.96 19.88
CA THR A 152 -9.22 10.62 21.07
C THR A 152 -10.56 11.19 20.67
#